data_AF-A0A1J8QX59-F1
#
_entry.id   AF-A0A1J8QX59-F1
#
_cell.length_a   1.000
_cell.length_b   1.000
_cell.length_c   1.000
_cell.angle_alpha   90.00
_cell.angle_beta   90.00
_cell.angle_gamma   90.00
#
_symmetry.space_group_name_H-M   'P 1'
#
loop_
_entity.id
_entity.type
_entity.pdbx_description
1 polymer ?
#
loop_
_entity_poly.entity_id
_entity_poly.type
_entity_poly.pdbx_seq_one_letter_code
_entity_poly.pdbx_strand_id
1 'polypeptide(L)'
;MHSSERKIKDDPNDQWIILSAWNPATVLLVALPPCHMMCQFYVHLPVTPDAPKCISCLMYQRSADLGLGIPFNIASYALLTHMSREPYAHVYRDHVEALETQLKREPMLLPKVKFRREIHDIDGFDSEDIVVEEYDPYLTIPMKMSV
;
A
#
# COMPACT_ATOMS: atom_id res chain seq x y z
N MET A 1 -1.14 5.07 14.65
CA MET A 1 -0.20 5.56 13.64
C MET A 1 1.01 6.25 14.28
N HIS A 2 0.82 7.31 15.07
CA HIS A 2 1.93 8.00 15.78
C HIS A 2 2.78 7.12 16.70
N SER A 3 2.21 6.07 17.31
CA SER A 3 2.97 5.11 18.12
C SER A 3 3.98 4.32 17.29
N SER A 4 3.59 3.90 16.09
CA SER A 4 4.45 3.19 15.14
C SER A 4 5.54 4.11 14.59
N GLU A 5 5.19 5.34 14.25
CA GLU A 5 6.14 6.37 13.80
C GLU A 5 7.22 6.66 14.86
N ARG A 6 6.80 6.82 16.12
CA ARG A 6 7.72 7.02 17.25
C ARG A 6 8.68 5.84 17.38
N LYS A 7 8.16 4.60 17.31
CA LYS A 7 9.02 3.40 17.36
C LYS A 7 10.02 3.35 16.21
N ILE A 8 9.62 3.69 14.99
CA ILE A 8 10.53 3.77 13.84
C ILE A 8 11.67 4.77 14.08
N LYS A 9 11.38 5.90 14.73
CA LYS A 9 12.37 6.96 15.03
C LYS A 9 13.27 6.59 16.22
N ASP A 10 12.66 6.13 17.31
CA ASP A 10 13.31 6.00 18.63
C ASP A 10 13.87 4.59 18.90
N ASP A 11 13.23 3.54 18.37
CA ASP A 11 13.63 2.13 18.52
C ASP A 11 13.45 1.36 17.19
N PRO A 12 14.28 1.64 16.17
CA PRO A 12 14.10 1.09 14.82
C PRO A 12 14.27 -0.43 14.74
N ASN A 13 14.88 -1.06 15.74
CA ASN A 13 15.08 -2.52 15.79
C ASN A 13 13.88 -3.25 16.41
N ASP A 14 12.87 -2.52 16.88
CA ASP A 14 11.64 -3.10 17.42
C ASP A 14 10.95 -3.96 16.35
N GLN A 15 10.81 -5.25 16.64
CA GLN A 15 10.20 -6.22 15.73
C GLN A 15 8.66 -6.16 15.78
N TRP A 16 8.08 -5.36 16.68
CA TRP A 16 6.65 -5.25 16.95
C TRP A 16 6.06 -3.90 16.52
N ILE A 17 6.65 -3.28 15.48
CA ILE A 17 6.07 -2.10 14.84
C ILE A 17 4.90 -2.57 13.96
N ILE A 18 3.76 -2.83 14.60
CA ILE A 18 2.55 -3.38 13.99
C ILE A 18 1.44 -2.34 14.05
N LEU A 19 0.72 -2.19 12.92
CA LEU A 19 -0.53 -1.44 12.84
C LEU A 19 -1.64 -2.42 12.45
N SER A 20 -2.69 -2.51 13.25
CA SER A 20 -3.85 -3.37 12.98
C SER A 20 -5.13 -2.54 12.96
N ALA A 21 -5.93 -2.74 11.91
CA ALA A 21 -7.30 -2.27 11.84
C ALA A 21 -8.31 -3.33 12.32
N TRP A 22 -7.86 -4.58 12.52
CA TRP A 22 -8.74 -5.68 12.89
C TRP A 22 -9.04 -5.68 14.39
N ASN A 23 -10.32 -5.47 14.73
CA ASN A 23 -10.83 -5.54 16.09
C ASN A 23 -12.06 -6.46 16.15
N PRO A 24 -11.94 -7.68 16.70
CA PRO A 24 -13.06 -8.63 16.80
C PRO A 24 -14.27 -8.09 17.58
N ALA A 25 -14.06 -7.21 18.57
CA ALA A 25 -15.14 -6.67 19.38
C ALA A 25 -16.03 -5.68 18.61
N THR A 26 -15.51 -5.08 17.53
CA THR A 26 -16.22 -4.06 16.73
C THR A 26 -16.45 -4.48 15.29
N VAL A 27 -16.03 -5.70 14.90
CA VAL A 27 -16.11 -6.18 13.51
C VAL A 27 -17.53 -6.22 12.94
N LEU A 28 -18.54 -6.41 13.81
CA LEU A 28 -19.95 -6.41 13.43
C LEU A 28 -20.60 -5.01 13.49
N LEU A 29 -19.86 -4.00 13.94
CA LEU A 29 -20.35 -2.62 14.13
C LEU A 29 -19.89 -1.67 13.01
N VAL A 30 -19.04 -2.14 12.09
CA VAL A 30 -18.53 -1.36 10.95
C VAL A 30 -19.28 -1.73 9.67
N ALA A 31 -19.45 -0.76 8.77
CA ALA A 31 -20.15 -0.97 7.50
C ALA A 31 -19.48 -2.05 6.62
N LEU A 32 -18.14 -2.15 6.69
CA LEU A 32 -17.37 -3.19 6.03
C LEU A 32 -16.17 -3.56 6.90
N PRO A 33 -15.98 -4.85 7.25
CA PRO A 33 -14.78 -5.27 7.96
C PRO A 33 -13.51 -4.97 7.15
N PRO A 34 -12.42 -4.51 7.78
CA PRO A 34 -11.24 -4.03 7.06
C PRO A 34 -10.65 -5.14 6.20
N CYS A 35 -10.38 -4.85 4.93
CA CYS A 35 -9.75 -5.80 4.01
C CYS A 35 -8.25 -5.92 4.29
N HIS A 36 -7.56 -4.79 4.42
CA HIS A 36 -6.16 -4.69 4.88
C HIS A 36 -6.12 -4.71 6.41
N MET A 37 -5.99 -5.91 6.98
CA MET A 37 -6.20 -6.11 8.42
C MET A 37 -5.05 -5.55 9.25
N MET A 38 -3.82 -5.76 8.78
CA MET A 38 -2.62 -5.48 9.55
C MET A 38 -1.44 -5.19 8.62
N CYS A 39 -0.53 -4.31 9.06
CA CYS A 39 0.79 -4.21 8.48
C CYS A 39 1.87 -4.16 9.55
N GLN A 40 3.04 -4.72 9.24
CA GLN A 40 4.23 -4.69 10.06
C GLN A 40 5.32 -3.90 9.32
N PHE A 41 6.02 -3.05 10.05
CA PHE A 41 7.15 -2.28 9.54
C PHE A 41 8.46 -2.89 10.03
N TYR A 42 9.49 -2.84 9.19
CA TYR A 42 10.84 -3.27 9.51
C TYR A 42 11.83 -2.22 9.02
N VAL A 43 12.67 -1.70 9.92
CA VAL A 43 13.76 -0.77 9.56
C VAL A 43 15.02 -1.59 9.32
N HIS A 44 15.60 -1.46 8.12
CA HIS A 44 16.81 -2.18 7.75
C HIS A 44 18.03 -1.56 8.39
N LEU A 45 19.03 -2.42 8.66
CA LEU A 45 20.37 -1.94 8.97
C LEU A 45 20.97 -1.26 7.71
N PRO A 46 21.76 -0.19 7.86
CA PRO A 46 22.41 0.46 6.74
C PRO A 46 23.32 -0.53 6.00
N VAL A 47 23.14 -0.63 4.68
CA VAL A 47 23.99 -1.50 3.83
C VAL A 47 25.42 -0.95 3.75
N THR A 48 25.57 0.37 3.81
CA THR A 48 26.83 1.09 3.96
C THR A 48 26.66 2.19 5.02
N PRO A 49 27.76 2.71 5.63
CA PRO A 49 27.67 3.76 6.64
C PRO A 49 26.91 5.01 6.19
N ASP A 50 26.97 5.33 4.89
CA ASP A 50 26.33 6.51 4.29
C ASP A 50 24.99 6.19 3.60
N ALA A 51 24.52 4.94 3.63
CA ALA A 51 23.26 4.58 3.00
C ALA A 51 22.07 5.17 3.76
N PRO A 52 21.03 5.68 3.05
CA PRO A 52 19.80 6.09 3.70
C PRO A 52 19.14 4.90 4.40
N LYS A 53 18.46 5.17 5.52
CA LYS A 53 17.66 4.14 6.21
C LYS A 53 16.54 3.67 5.28
N CYS A 54 16.47 2.36 5.07
CA CYS A 54 15.38 1.74 4.33
C CYS A 54 14.34 1.17 5.30
N ILE A 55 13.07 1.28 4.96
CA ILE A 55 11.96 0.69 5.71
C ILE A 55 11.21 -0.24 4.76
N SER A 56 10.89 -1.44 5.22
CA SER A 56 9.99 -2.36 4.53
C SER A 56 8.66 -2.51 5.25
N CYS A 57 7.64 -2.84 4.48
CA CYS A 57 6.33 -3.25 4.96
C CYS A 57 6.08 -4.72 4.70
N LEU A 58 5.30 -5.30 5.58
CA LEU A 58 4.53 -6.48 5.26
C LEU A 58 3.06 -6.20 5.58
N MET A 59 2.22 -6.13 4.56
CA MET A 59 0.76 -6.02 4.72
C MET A 59 0.12 -7.40 4.65
N TYR A 60 -0.85 -7.64 5.52
CA TYR A 60 -1.76 -8.79 5.46
C TYR A 60 -3.18 -8.33 5.09
N GLN A 61 -3.71 -8.90 4.01
CA GLN A 61 -5.05 -8.60 3.50
C GLN A 61 -5.90 -9.87 3.47
N ARG A 62 -7.08 -9.84 4.12
CA ARG A 62 -7.98 -11.01 4.19
C ARG A 62 -8.75 -11.30 2.90
N SER A 63 -8.94 -10.27 2.08
CA SER A 63 -9.71 -10.33 0.85
C SER A 63 -9.19 -9.27 -0.10
N ALA A 64 -8.76 -9.69 -1.28
CA ALA A 64 -8.12 -8.84 -2.25
C ALA A 64 -8.73 -9.03 -3.64
N ASP A 65 -9.53 -8.04 -4.07
CA ASP A 65 -10.06 -7.95 -5.43
C ASP A 65 -8.93 -7.56 -6.38
N LEU A 66 -8.56 -8.47 -7.27
CA LEU A 66 -7.48 -8.28 -8.23
C LEU A 66 -7.77 -7.20 -9.29
N GLY A 67 -9.03 -6.95 -9.60
CA GLY A 67 -9.44 -5.99 -10.63
C GLY A 67 -9.39 -4.55 -10.13
N LEU A 68 -10.07 -4.27 -9.02
CA LEU A 68 -10.17 -2.92 -8.48
C LEU A 68 -9.35 -2.74 -7.19
N GLY A 69 -9.47 -3.64 -6.22
CA GLY A 69 -8.91 -3.43 -4.88
C GLY A 69 -7.38 -3.45 -4.79
N ILE A 70 -6.72 -4.42 -5.42
CA ILE A 70 -5.27 -4.61 -5.32
C ILE A 70 -4.49 -3.45 -5.94
N PRO A 71 -4.80 -2.94 -7.15
CA PRO A 71 -4.07 -1.79 -7.70
C PRO A 71 -4.07 -0.57 -6.76
N PHE A 72 -5.22 -0.27 -6.14
CA PHE A 72 -5.35 0.82 -5.17
C PHE A 72 -4.61 0.52 -3.87
N ASN A 73 -4.68 -0.71 -3.35
CA ASN A 73 -3.98 -1.10 -2.14
C ASN A 73 -2.47 -1.10 -2.32
N ILE A 74 -1.96 -1.56 -3.47
CA ILE A 74 -0.54 -1.50 -3.81
C ILE A 74 -0.11 -0.03 -3.85
N ALA A 75 -0.82 0.86 -4.53
CA ALA A 75 -0.47 2.28 -4.56
C ALA A 75 -0.53 2.92 -3.16
N SER A 76 -1.59 2.67 -2.38
CA SER A 76 -1.78 3.23 -1.04
C SER A 76 -0.72 2.75 -0.05
N TYR A 77 -0.36 1.46 -0.08
CA TYR A 77 0.65 0.90 0.81
C TYR A 77 2.08 0.99 0.26
N ALA A 78 2.24 1.21 -1.04
CA ALA A 78 3.50 1.63 -1.66
C ALA A 78 3.86 3.04 -1.18
N LEU A 79 2.92 3.98 -1.28
CA LEU A 79 3.03 5.31 -0.68
C LEU A 79 3.32 5.23 0.81
N LEU A 80 2.65 4.31 1.51
CA LEU A 80 2.89 4.14 2.94
C LEU A 80 4.24 3.47 3.25
N THR A 81 4.76 2.57 2.40
CA THR A 81 5.79 1.62 2.86
C THR A 81 6.51 0.71 1.82
N HIS A 82 6.17 0.71 0.53
CA HIS A 82 6.80 -0.10 -0.54
C HIS A 82 7.34 -1.52 -0.21
N MET A 83 6.42 -2.49 -0.03
CA MET A 83 6.42 -3.89 -0.55
C MET A 83 5.24 -4.68 0.07
N SER A 84 4.66 -5.65 -0.63
CA SER A 84 3.60 -6.56 -0.12
C SER A 84 3.87 -8.00 -0.56
N ARG A 85 3.44 -8.98 0.25
CA ARG A 85 3.42 -10.42 -0.07
C ARG A 85 2.01 -10.88 -0.43
N GLU A 86 1.89 -12.04 -1.07
CA GLU A 86 0.66 -12.50 -1.73
C GLU A 86 -0.53 -12.71 -0.78
N PRO A 87 -1.68 -12.04 -1.01
CA PRO A 87 -2.91 -12.22 -0.25
C PRO A 87 -3.79 -13.34 -0.82
N TYR A 88 -4.82 -13.74 -0.06
CA TYR A 88 -5.95 -14.50 -0.62
C TYR A 88 -6.69 -13.62 -1.65
N ALA A 89 -6.40 -13.86 -2.92
CA ALA A 89 -6.82 -13.04 -4.05
C ALA A 89 -8.02 -13.67 -4.78
N HIS A 90 -8.92 -12.82 -5.28
CA HIS A 90 -10.06 -13.25 -6.09
C HIS A 90 -10.29 -12.29 -7.26
N VAL A 91 -10.99 -12.78 -8.28
CA VAL A 91 -11.43 -12.02 -9.45
C VAL A 91 -12.95 -12.10 -9.51
N TYR A 92 -13.63 -10.96 -9.61
CA TYR A 92 -15.06 -10.94 -9.88
C TYR A 92 -15.34 -11.38 -11.32
N ARG A 93 -16.44 -12.12 -11.53
CA ARG A 93 -16.74 -12.74 -12.84
C ARG A 93 -16.94 -11.69 -13.95
N ASP A 94 -17.49 -10.54 -13.62
CA ASP A 94 -17.71 -9.40 -14.52
C ASP A 94 -16.43 -8.60 -14.80
N HIS A 95 -15.31 -8.90 -14.13
CA HIS A 95 -14.01 -8.28 -14.39
C HIS A 95 -13.12 -9.12 -15.31
N VAL A 96 -13.48 -10.38 -15.60
CA VAL A 96 -12.63 -11.32 -16.34
C VAL A 96 -12.25 -10.77 -17.72
N GLU A 97 -13.21 -10.30 -18.51
CA GLU A 97 -12.95 -9.77 -19.86
C GLU A 97 -12.05 -8.52 -19.85
N ALA A 98 -12.26 -7.64 -18.86
CA ALA A 98 -11.44 -6.45 -18.63
C ALA A 98 -9.99 -6.84 -18.28
N LEU A 99 -9.83 -7.83 -17.40
CA LEU A 99 -8.51 -8.33 -16.98
C LEU A 99 -7.80 -9.09 -18.10
N GLU A 100 -8.51 -9.89 -18.90
CA GLU A 100 -7.93 -10.54 -20.08
C GLU A 100 -7.41 -9.52 -21.11
N THR A 101 -8.08 -8.37 -21.22
CA THR A 101 -7.59 -7.24 -22.02
C THR A 101 -6.33 -6.62 -21.42
N GLN A 102 -6.30 -6.47 -20.08
CA GLN A 102 -5.11 -5.97 -19.38
C GLN A 102 -3.91 -6.90 -19.51
N LEU A 103 -4.12 -8.22 -19.43
CA LEU A 103 -3.06 -9.24 -19.53
C LEU A 103 -2.36 -9.27 -20.90
N LYS A 104 -2.97 -8.70 -21.94
CA LYS A 104 -2.37 -8.57 -23.28
C LYS A 104 -1.44 -7.36 -23.41
N ARG A 105 -1.40 -6.48 -22.41
CA ARG A 105 -0.56 -5.27 -22.41
C ARG A 105 0.82 -5.60 -21.84
N GLU A 106 1.88 -5.16 -22.50
CA GLU A 106 3.23 -5.29 -21.97
C GLU A 106 3.43 -4.31 -20.80
N PRO A 107 3.95 -4.75 -19.63
CA PRO A 107 4.21 -3.83 -18.52
C PRO A 107 5.18 -2.71 -18.92
N MET A 108 4.79 -1.46 -18.66
CA MET A 108 5.66 -0.30 -18.83
C MET A 108 6.51 -0.03 -17.58
N LEU A 109 7.45 0.91 -17.69
CA LEU A 109 8.26 1.34 -16.55
C LEU A 109 7.37 1.89 -15.43
N LEU A 110 7.75 1.60 -14.19
CA LEU A 110 7.07 2.13 -13.02
C LEU A 110 7.34 3.64 -12.90
N PRO A 111 6.33 4.42 -12.46
CA PRO A 111 6.52 5.83 -12.18
C PRO A 111 7.45 6.03 -10.98
N LYS A 112 7.93 7.26 -10.82
CA LYS A 112 8.67 7.70 -9.63
C LYS A 112 7.78 8.59 -8.80
N VAL A 113 7.77 8.38 -7.48
CA VAL A 113 7.08 9.25 -6.54
C VAL A 113 8.11 10.13 -5.83
N LYS A 114 7.86 11.43 -5.80
CA LYS A 114 8.64 12.42 -5.07
C LYS A 114 7.72 13.32 -4.26
N PHE A 115 8.28 13.96 -3.24
CA PHE A 115 7.60 15.00 -2.48
C PHE A 115 8.13 16.37 -2.87
N ARG A 116 7.25 17.35 -3.10
CA ARG A 116 7.65 18.73 -3.50
C ARG A 116 8.45 19.46 -2.43
N ARG A 117 8.23 19.10 -1.17
CA ARG A 117 8.83 19.71 0.01
C ARG A 117 9.14 18.63 1.05
N GLU A 118 9.96 19.00 2.01
CA GLU A 118 10.18 18.19 3.20
C GLU A 118 8.97 18.29 4.15
N ILE A 119 8.52 17.16 4.66
CA ILE A 119 7.34 17.03 5.54
C ILE A 119 7.79 16.24 6.77
N HIS A 120 7.63 16.83 7.95
CA HIS A 120 8.16 16.27 9.19
C HIS A 120 7.13 15.52 10.05
N ASP A 121 5.85 15.66 9.71
CA ASP A 121 4.72 15.04 10.41
C ASP A 121 3.80 14.32 9.43
N ILE A 122 3.32 13.15 9.83
CA ILE A 122 2.54 12.27 8.96
C ILE A 122 1.16 12.84 8.61
N ASP A 123 0.61 13.72 9.45
CA ASP A 123 -0.67 14.38 9.19
C ASP A 123 -0.51 15.67 8.37
N GLY A 124 0.74 16.06 8.05
CA GLY A 124 1.07 17.28 7.32
C GLY A 124 1.17 17.13 5.79
N PHE A 125 0.74 15.99 5.24
CA PHE A 125 0.73 15.72 3.80
C PHE A 125 -0.53 16.25 3.13
N ASP A 126 -0.35 17.06 2.08
CA ASP A 126 -1.41 17.42 1.15
C ASP A 126 -1.23 16.69 -0.19
N SER A 127 -2.32 16.55 -0.95
CA SER A 127 -2.30 15.84 -2.23
C SER A 127 -1.35 16.47 -3.25
N GLU A 128 -1.20 17.80 -3.17
CA GLU A 128 -0.36 18.65 -3.99
C GLU A 128 1.13 18.43 -3.73
N ASP A 129 1.49 17.90 -2.55
CA ASP A 129 2.86 17.61 -2.19
C ASP A 129 3.40 16.35 -2.91
N ILE A 130 2.50 15.47 -3.36
CA ILE A 130 2.84 14.21 -4.03
C ILE A 130 3.02 14.46 -5.53
N VAL A 131 4.23 14.23 -6.03
CA VAL A 131 4.55 14.29 -7.45
C VAL A 131 4.76 12.89 -7.98
N VAL A 132 3.94 12.49 -8.94
CA VAL A 132 4.13 11.25 -9.69
C VAL A 132 4.76 11.61 -11.04
N GLU A 133 6.04 11.31 -11.19
CA GLU A 133 6.80 11.53 -12.42
C GLU A 133 6.83 10.24 -13.27
N GLU A 134 6.97 10.40 -14.59
CA GLU A 134 7.14 9.28 -15.53
C GLU A 134 5.94 8.29 -15.51
N TYR A 135 4.74 8.76 -15.13
CA TYR A 135 3.51 7.96 -15.18
C TYR A 135 2.85 8.03 -16.55
N ASP A 136 3.15 7.04 -17.39
CA ASP A 136 2.57 6.88 -18.72
C ASP A 136 1.81 5.55 -18.82
N PRO A 137 0.60 5.44 -18.23
CA PRO A 137 -0.17 4.20 -18.27
C PRO A 137 -0.90 4.03 -19.62
N TYR A 138 -1.23 2.78 -19.96
CA TYR A 138 -2.26 2.53 -20.96
C TYR A 138 -3.62 3.12 -20.56
N LEU A 139 -4.50 3.26 -21.56
CA LEU A 139 -5.88 3.71 -21.35
C LEU A 139 -6.60 2.92 -20.25
N THR A 140 -7.35 3.65 -19.43
CA THR A 140 -8.18 3.11 -18.34
C THR A 140 -9.10 1.99 -18.85
N ILE A 141 -9.17 0.89 -18.10
CA ILE A 141 -10.14 -0.18 -18.34
C ILE A 141 -11.24 -0.05 -17.29
N PRO A 142 -12.48 0.28 -17.67
CA PRO A 142 -13.57 0.44 -16.71
C PRO A 142 -13.98 -0.93 -16.15
N MET A 143 -14.05 -1.03 -14.82
CA MET A 143 -14.58 -2.20 -14.10
C MET A 143 -15.61 -1.71 -13.07
N LYS A 144 -16.72 -2.44 -12.93
CA LYS A 144 -17.80 -2.06 -12.00
C LYS A 144 -17.50 -2.59 -10.61
N MET A 145 -17.70 -1.77 -9.58
CA MET A 145 -17.66 -2.26 -8.21
C MET A 145 -18.82 -3.23 -7.97
N SER A 146 -18.52 -4.42 -7.46
CA SER A 146 -19.54 -5.35 -6.99
C SER A 146 -19.97 -4.94 -5.59
N VAL A 147 -21.28 -4.71 -5.41
CA VAL A 147 -21.92 -4.35 -4.13
C VAL A 147 -22.37 -5.60 -3.40
#